data_AF-A0A1M6YLF3-F1
#
_entry.id   AF-A0A1M6YLF3-F1
#
_cell.length_a   1.000
_cell.length_b   1.000
_cell.length_c   1.000
_cell.angle_alpha   90.00
_cell.angle_beta   90.00
_cell.angle_gamma   90.00
#
_symmetry.space_group_name_H-M   'P 1'
#
loop_
_entity.id
_entity.type
_entity.pdbx_description
1 polymer ?
#
loop_
_entity_poly.entity_id
_entity_poly.type
_entity_poly.pdbx_seq_one_letter_code
_entity_poly.pdbx_strand_id
1 'polypeptide(L)'
;MPSLSSLNRFNRANSEQLIVNSWRLLLLLFTILWSLSTSAKPTVIPQAQAQHFCQLLIADGSAVTPLSVHARKAIQAGDSLSVEQIFAGFVVLADGWQTMRIFPHQEGGKVSWYSATDDLPASMSAEHQKYIREVFPRLIAEVEAGRWQAVDAYVDKMLQYQCQFGGHQASVAVSPSLLVYVALFFLIVFLVSRFFYILLHPKRKL
;
A
#
# COMPACT_ATOMS: atom_id res chain seq x y z
N MET A 1 -48.36 -44.29 47.74
CA MET A 1 -47.07 -43.68 48.15
C MET A 1 -46.01 -44.07 47.12
N PRO A 2 -45.41 -43.14 46.37
CA PRO A 2 -44.32 -43.47 45.45
C PRO A 2 -43.08 -43.90 46.24
N SER A 3 -42.39 -44.95 45.79
CA SER A 3 -41.23 -45.54 46.50
C SER A 3 -40.01 -44.62 46.42
N LEU A 4 -39.17 -44.62 47.46
CA LEU A 4 -37.92 -43.82 47.54
C LEU A 4 -36.98 -44.03 46.33
N SER A 5 -37.03 -45.20 45.69
CA SER A 5 -36.24 -45.50 44.48
C SER A 5 -36.77 -44.83 43.20
N SER A 6 -38.03 -44.41 43.17
CA SER A 6 -38.62 -43.65 42.05
C SER A 6 -38.27 -42.15 42.11
N LEU A 7 -38.31 -41.56 43.31
CA LEU A 7 -37.91 -40.18 43.57
C LEU A 7 -36.41 -39.95 43.30
N ASN A 8 -35.56 -40.90 43.68
CA ASN A 8 -34.12 -40.78 43.48
C ASN A 8 -33.71 -40.88 41.99
N ARG A 9 -34.44 -41.68 41.19
CA ARG A 9 -34.24 -41.75 39.73
C ARG A 9 -34.72 -40.48 39.01
N PHE A 10 -35.83 -39.91 39.45
CA PHE A 10 -36.38 -38.67 38.88
C PHE A 10 -35.46 -37.46 39.12
N ASN A 11 -34.93 -37.32 40.35
CA ASN A 11 -33.99 -36.24 40.67
C ASN A 11 -32.65 -36.37 39.93
N ARG A 12 -32.15 -37.60 39.73
CA ARG A 12 -30.92 -37.84 38.97
C ARG A 12 -31.07 -37.45 37.50
N ALA A 13 -32.16 -37.86 36.86
CA ALA A 13 -32.44 -37.52 35.45
C ALA A 13 -32.58 -36.01 35.24
N ASN A 14 -33.25 -35.29 36.16
CA ASN A 14 -33.36 -33.83 36.12
C ASN A 14 -32.00 -33.15 36.32
N SER A 15 -31.15 -33.66 37.23
CA SER A 15 -29.83 -33.07 37.48
C SER A 15 -28.87 -33.24 36.30
N GLU A 16 -28.91 -34.38 35.60
CA GLU A 16 -28.09 -34.62 34.40
C GLU A 16 -28.56 -33.75 33.23
N GLN A 17 -29.86 -33.54 33.05
CA GLN A 17 -30.40 -32.61 32.06
C GLN A 17 -30.04 -31.14 32.33
N LEU A 18 -30.05 -30.71 33.60
CA LEU A 18 -29.64 -29.36 34.00
C LEU A 18 -28.16 -29.10 33.71
N ILE A 19 -27.29 -30.09 33.93
CA ILE A 19 -25.86 -29.97 33.65
C ILE A 19 -25.60 -29.90 32.14
N VAL A 20 -26.28 -30.74 31.35
CA VAL A 20 -26.14 -30.74 29.88
C VAL A 20 -26.65 -29.44 29.26
N ASN A 21 -27.78 -28.91 29.75
CA ASN A 21 -28.32 -27.63 29.27
C ASN A 21 -27.44 -26.44 29.67
N SER A 22 -26.84 -26.46 30.86
CA SER A 22 -25.89 -25.43 31.31
C SER A 22 -24.61 -25.43 30.47
N TRP A 23 -24.10 -26.61 30.11
CA TRP A 23 -22.95 -26.75 29.22
C TRP A 23 -23.23 -26.24 27.81
N ARG A 24 -24.43 -26.52 27.27
CA ARG A 24 -24.87 -26.00 25.96
C ARG A 24 -25.00 -24.48 25.96
N LEU A 25 -25.51 -23.89 27.05
CA LEU A 25 -25.59 -22.43 27.21
C LEU A 25 -24.20 -21.79 27.32
N LEU A 26 -23.26 -22.41 28.04
CA LEU A 26 -21.87 -21.96 28.12
C LEU A 26 -21.15 -22.05 26.77
N LEU A 27 -21.35 -23.13 26.01
CA LEU A 27 -20.80 -23.25 24.66
C LEU A 27 -21.37 -22.21 23.70
N LEU A 28 -22.68 -21.94 23.76
CA LEU A 28 -23.31 -20.89 22.95
C LEU A 28 -22.78 -19.50 23.32
N LEU A 29 -22.62 -19.19 24.61
CA LEU A 29 -22.02 -17.93 25.07
C LEU A 29 -20.56 -17.79 24.62
N PHE A 30 -19.77 -18.87 24.65
CA PHE A 30 -18.38 -18.85 24.19
C PHE A 30 -18.25 -18.64 22.67
N THR A 31 -19.20 -19.16 21.88
CA THR A 31 -19.23 -18.89 20.42
C THR A 31 -19.65 -17.47 20.07
N ILE A 32 -20.51 -16.84 20.87
CA ILE A 32 -20.94 -15.45 20.67
C ILE A 32 -19.82 -14.47 21.07
N LEU A 33 -19.00 -14.82 22.08
CA LEU A 33 -17.89 -13.98 22.54
C LEU A 33 -16.68 -13.96 21.60
N TRP A 34 -16.52 -14.96 20.73
CA TRP A 34 -15.44 -14.97 19.73
C TRP A 34 -15.73 -14.08 18.51
N SER A 35 -16.98 -13.64 18.33
CA SER A 35 -17.41 -12.90 17.14
C SER A 35 -17.23 -11.38 17.24
N LEU A 36 -16.75 -10.85 18.37
CA LEU A 36 -16.44 -9.43 18.53
C LEU A 36 -14.93 -9.19 18.54
N SER A 37 -14.29 -9.40 17.40
CA SER A 37 -12.97 -8.82 17.13
C SER A 37 -12.92 -8.27 15.72
N THR A 38 -13.80 -7.31 15.43
CA THR A 38 -13.61 -6.37 14.32
C THR A 38 -13.16 -5.03 14.91
N SER A 39 -11.92 -4.99 15.39
CA SER A 39 -11.23 -3.70 15.55
C SER A 39 -10.79 -3.27 14.15
N ALA A 40 -11.56 -2.38 13.53
CA ALA A 40 -11.18 -1.74 12.28
C ALA A 40 -10.82 -0.27 12.53
N LYS A 41 -9.66 0.14 11.98
CA LYS A 41 -8.97 1.46 11.98
C LYS A 41 -8.19 1.85 13.26
N PRO A 42 -7.03 2.53 13.15
CA PRO A 42 -6.33 2.99 11.95
C PRO A 42 -5.18 2.06 11.56
N THR A 43 -5.11 1.67 10.29
CA THR A 43 -3.88 1.08 9.78
C THR A 43 -2.95 2.22 9.44
N VAL A 44 -1.94 2.43 10.28
CA VAL A 44 -0.82 3.30 9.95
C VAL A 44 -0.25 2.82 8.62
N ILE A 45 -0.02 3.73 7.67
CA ILE A 45 0.56 3.38 6.38
C ILE A 45 1.88 2.64 6.65
N PRO A 46 2.05 1.41 6.16
CA PRO A 46 3.25 0.65 6.47
C PRO A 46 4.48 1.33 5.87
N GLN A 47 5.63 1.14 6.52
CA GLN A 47 6.85 1.89 6.21
C GLN A 47 7.27 1.77 4.74
N ALA A 48 7.17 0.57 4.17
CA ALA A 48 7.52 0.32 2.77
C ALA A 48 6.65 1.17 1.81
N GLN A 49 5.33 1.17 2.00
CA GLN A 49 4.39 1.96 1.20
C GLN A 49 4.61 3.46 1.40
N ALA A 50 4.89 3.89 2.63
CA ALA A 50 5.18 5.29 2.91
C ALA A 50 6.46 5.77 2.23
N GLN A 51 7.52 4.95 2.26
CA GLN A 51 8.77 5.22 1.54
C GLN A 51 8.55 5.26 0.04
N HIS A 52 7.74 4.34 -0.50
CA HIS A 52 7.40 4.29 -1.91
C HIS A 52 6.63 5.53 -2.35
N PHE A 53 5.58 5.91 -1.62
CA PHE A 53 4.84 7.15 -1.81
C PHE A 53 5.76 8.38 -1.80
N CYS A 54 6.72 8.42 -0.86
CA CYS A 54 7.66 9.53 -0.75
C CYS A 54 8.74 9.59 -1.86
N GLN A 55 8.71 8.68 -2.84
CA GLN A 55 9.50 8.79 -4.07
C GLN A 55 8.90 9.76 -5.07
N LEU A 56 7.59 10.06 -4.97
CA LEU A 56 6.93 11.04 -5.81
C LEU A 56 7.62 12.39 -5.71
N LEU A 57 7.67 13.10 -6.83
CA LEU A 57 8.25 14.41 -6.92
C LEU A 57 7.21 15.49 -6.58
N ILE A 58 7.67 16.54 -5.90
CA ILE A 58 6.90 17.74 -5.62
C ILE A 58 7.67 18.97 -6.10
N ALA A 59 6.95 19.92 -6.68
CA ALA A 59 7.47 21.26 -6.94
C ALA A 59 7.24 22.14 -5.72
N ASP A 60 8.32 22.48 -5.02
CA ASP A 60 8.33 23.38 -3.87
C ASP A 60 9.07 24.67 -4.27
N GLY A 61 8.31 25.71 -4.57
CA GLY A 61 8.84 26.98 -5.09
C GLY A 61 9.58 26.80 -6.43
N SER A 62 10.90 26.99 -6.42
CA SER A 62 11.75 26.95 -7.61
C SER A 62 12.40 25.58 -7.89
N ALA A 63 12.22 24.59 -7.02
CA ALA A 63 12.87 23.29 -7.15
C ALA A 63 11.86 22.14 -7.17
N VAL A 64 12.16 21.12 -7.98
CA VAL A 64 11.45 19.84 -7.98
C VAL A 64 12.29 18.85 -7.19
N THR A 65 11.73 18.29 -6.13
CA THR A 65 12.44 17.34 -5.26
C THR A 65 11.56 16.18 -4.85
N PRO A 66 12.13 15.02 -4.46
CA PRO A 66 11.34 13.93 -3.90
C PRO A 66 10.62 14.36 -2.61
N LEU A 67 9.39 13.88 -2.42
CA LEU A 67 8.59 14.12 -1.21
C LEU A 67 9.34 13.72 0.07
N SER A 68 10.19 12.69 0.02
CA SER A 68 11.03 12.29 1.15
C SER A 68 11.96 13.40 1.66
N VAL A 69 12.47 14.27 0.76
CA VAL A 69 13.29 15.43 1.15
C VAL A 69 12.44 16.46 1.89
N HIS A 70 11.24 16.72 1.38
CA HIS A 70 10.29 17.64 2.02
C HIS A 70 9.83 17.11 3.38
N ALA A 71 9.45 15.82 3.45
CA ALA A 71 9.05 15.14 4.68
C ALA A 71 10.09 15.28 5.79
N ARG A 72 11.37 15.05 5.49
CA ARG A 72 12.48 15.15 6.46
C ARG A 72 12.82 16.57 6.88
N LYS A 73 12.43 17.57 6.10
CA LYS A 73 12.54 18.98 6.51
C LYS A 73 11.38 19.42 7.39
N ALA A 74 10.18 18.92 7.09
CA ALA A 74 8.94 19.35 7.74
C ALA A 74 8.64 18.58 9.04
N ILE A 75 9.12 17.33 9.16
CA ILE A 75 8.70 16.42 10.22
C ILE A 75 9.91 15.80 10.90
N GLN A 76 9.85 15.72 12.23
CA GLN A 76 10.76 14.93 13.03
C GLN A 76 10.19 13.53 13.26
N ALA A 77 11.05 12.51 13.21
CA ALA A 77 10.64 11.14 13.49
C ALA A 77 10.17 11.03 14.95
N GLY A 78 9.11 10.26 15.17
CA GLY A 78 8.71 9.82 16.51
C GLY A 78 9.37 8.49 16.88
N ASP A 79 9.32 8.12 18.15
CA ASP A 79 10.00 6.92 18.68
C ASP A 79 9.60 5.60 17.97
N SER A 80 8.40 5.54 17.38
CA SER A 80 7.86 4.32 16.79
C SER A 80 7.56 4.39 15.28
N LEU A 81 7.70 5.56 14.64
CA LEU A 81 7.29 5.77 13.25
C LEU A 81 8.36 6.51 12.45
N SER A 82 8.56 6.10 11.19
CA SER A 82 9.45 6.82 10.29
C SER A 82 8.86 8.17 9.87
N VAL A 83 9.73 9.12 9.51
CA VAL A 83 9.33 10.43 8.97
C VAL A 83 8.37 10.25 7.78
N GLU A 84 8.67 9.32 6.88
CA GLU A 84 7.87 9.02 5.71
C GLU A 84 6.49 8.50 6.10
N GLN A 85 6.37 7.67 7.14
CA GLN A 85 5.07 7.18 7.62
C GLN A 85 4.21 8.30 8.21
N ILE A 86 4.82 9.18 9.02
CA ILE A 86 4.12 10.33 9.61
C ILE A 86 3.69 11.28 8.49
N PHE A 87 4.58 11.55 7.53
CA PHE A 87 4.30 12.43 6.41
C PHE A 87 3.23 11.86 5.48
N ALA A 88 3.35 10.61 5.03
CA ALA A 88 2.33 9.98 4.20
C ALA A 88 0.97 9.94 4.92
N GLY A 89 0.98 9.70 6.24
CA GLY A 89 -0.20 9.81 7.09
C GLY A 89 -0.80 11.22 7.05
N PHE A 90 -0.01 12.27 7.26
CA PHE A 90 -0.48 13.66 7.13
C PHE A 90 -1.04 13.94 5.73
N VAL A 91 -0.34 13.52 4.68
CA VAL A 91 -0.75 13.76 3.31
C VAL A 91 -2.07 13.09 3.01
N VAL A 92 -2.26 11.83 3.40
CA VAL A 92 -3.45 11.03 3.04
C VAL A 92 -4.61 11.22 4.00
N LEU A 93 -4.35 11.37 5.30
CA LEU A 93 -5.36 11.36 6.36
C LEU A 93 -5.73 12.76 6.86
N ALA A 94 -4.88 13.78 6.62
CA ALA A 94 -5.13 15.16 7.02
C ALA A 94 -5.22 16.10 5.81
N ASP A 95 -5.57 15.56 4.64
CA ASP A 95 -5.78 16.30 3.39
C ASP A 95 -4.58 17.13 2.91
N GLY A 96 -3.37 16.83 3.40
CA GLY A 96 -2.15 17.53 3.00
C GLY A 96 -1.86 17.45 1.50
N TRP A 97 -2.45 16.49 0.78
CA TRP A 97 -2.34 16.33 -0.66
C TRP A 97 -2.95 17.47 -1.48
N GLN A 98 -3.95 18.19 -0.95
CA GLN A 98 -4.77 19.12 -1.73
C GLN A 98 -3.97 20.29 -2.32
N THR A 99 -2.96 20.76 -1.59
CA THR A 99 -2.10 21.89 -2.00
C THR A 99 -0.77 21.43 -2.61
N MET A 100 -0.54 20.12 -2.74
CA MET A 100 0.74 19.59 -3.20
C MET A 100 0.84 19.60 -4.72
N ARG A 101 1.82 20.37 -5.21
CA ARG A 101 2.13 20.45 -6.64
C ARG A 101 2.94 19.25 -7.12
N ILE A 102 2.24 18.14 -7.34
CA ILE A 102 2.86 16.86 -7.76
C ILE A 102 2.51 16.45 -9.18
N PHE A 103 1.59 17.16 -9.85
CA PHE A 103 1.12 16.80 -11.18
C PHE A 103 1.75 17.69 -12.26
N PRO A 104 2.80 17.23 -12.95
CA PRO A 104 3.34 18.01 -14.06
C PRO A 104 2.43 17.97 -15.29
N HIS A 105 2.45 19.06 -16.04
CA HIS A 105 1.89 19.16 -17.38
C HIS A 105 2.78 20.05 -18.24
N GLN A 106 2.91 19.68 -19.52
CA GLN A 106 3.74 20.39 -20.48
C GLN A 106 2.88 21.17 -21.46
N GLU A 107 3.16 22.46 -21.55
CA GLU A 107 2.51 23.33 -22.52
C GLU A 107 3.57 24.27 -23.12
N GLY A 108 3.67 24.30 -24.45
CA GLY A 108 4.62 25.18 -25.14
C GLY A 108 6.09 24.96 -24.77
N GLY A 109 6.49 23.74 -24.39
CA GLY A 109 7.86 23.41 -23.96
C GLY A 109 8.19 23.79 -22.52
N LYS A 110 7.23 24.33 -21.76
CA LYS A 110 7.35 24.63 -20.34
C LYS A 110 6.62 23.57 -19.51
N VAL A 111 7.27 23.08 -18.46
CA VAL A 111 6.64 22.20 -17.45
C VAL A 111 6.05 23.06 -16.34
N SER A 112 4.77 22.88 -16.06
CA SER A 112 4.08 23.48 -14.90
C SER A 112 3.54 22.36 -14.01
N TRP A 113 3.70 22.50 -12.70
CA TRP A 113 3.27 21.52 -11.70
C TRP A 113 2.03 22.01 -10.97
N TYR A 114 1.00 21.17 -10.93
CA TYR A 114 -0.32 21.48 -10.40
C TYR A 114 -0.62 20.64 -9.17
N SER A 115 -1.43 21.20 -8.28
CA SER A 115 -2.14 20.44 -7.25
C SER A 115 -3.41 19.82 -7.81
N ALA A 116 -4.00 18.86 -7.08
CA ALA A 116 -5.28 18.27 -7.47
C ALA A 116 -6.46 19.26 -7.39
N THR A 117 -6.30 20.35 -6.63
CA THR A 117 -7.33 21.37 -6.41
C THR A 117 -7.10 22.66 -7.20
N ASP A 118 -5.96 22.78 -7.88
CA ASP A 118 -5.65 23.94 -8.72
C ASP A 118 -6.67 24.09 -9.86
N ASP A 119 -6.83 25.33 -10.32
CA ASP A 119 -7.49 25.62 -11.60
C ASP A 119 -6.59 25.12 -12.73
N LEU A 120 -7.06 24.09 -13.43
CA LEU A 120 -6.32 23.46 -14.52
C LEU A 120 -6.56 24.21 -15.83
N PRO A 121 -5.54 24.36 -16.69
CA PRO A 121 -5.66 25.10 -17.94
C PRO A 121 -6.65 24.42 -18.90
N ALA A 122 -7.40 25.24 -19.64
CA ALA A 122 -8.40 24.75 -20.61
C ALA A 122 -7.77 23.99 -21.79
N SER A 123 -6.48 24.19 -22.05
CA SER A 123 -5.69 23.46 -23.05
C SER A 123 -5.36 22.02 -22.62
N MET A 124 -5.43 21.71 -21.32
CA MET A 124 -5.25 20.36 -20.81
C MET A 124 -6.47 19.50 -21.15
N SER A 125 -6.24 18.30 -21.70
CA SER A 125 -7.34 17.41 -22.10
C SER A 125 -8.22 17.03 -20.90
N ALA A 126 -9.51 16.78 -21.16
CA ALA A 126 -10.46 16.39 -20.12
C ALA A 126 -10.03 15.12 -19.35
N GLU A 127 -9.40 14.17 -20.03
CA GLU A 127 -8.85 12.96 -19.41
C GLU A 127 -7.72 13.28 -18.43
N HIS A 128 -6.83 14.20 -18.82
CA HIS A 128 -5.69 14.63 -18.02
C HIS A 128 -6.16 15.40 -16.78
N GLN A 129 -7.12 16.30 -16.95
CA GLN A 129 -7.76 17.01 -15.84
C GLN A 129 -8.47 16.04 -14.88
N LYS A 130 -9.21 15.06 -15.44
CA LYS A 130 -9.90 14.05 -14.64
C LYS A 130 -8.92 13.22 -13.81
N TYR A 131 -7.80 12.79 -14.40
CA TYR A 131 -6.77 12.05 -13.69
C TYR A 131 -6.23 12.84 -12.49
N ILE A 132 -5.84 14.10 -12.69
CA ILE A 132 -5.31 14.98 -11.63
C ILE A 132 -6.30 15.11 -10.46
N ARG A 133 -7.60 15.25 -10.76
CA ARG A 133 -8.63 15.44 -9.74
C ARG A 133 -8.99 14.15 -8.99
N GLU A 134 -8.94 12.99 -9.65
CA GLU A 134 -9.47 11.75 -9.10
C GLU A 134 -8.43 10.81 -8.49
N VAL A 135 -7.15 10.93 -8.87
CA VAL A 135 -6.13 9.94 -8.47
C VAL A 135 -5.90 9.88 -6.96
N PHE A 136 -5.88 11.03 -6.27
CA PHE A 136 -5.73 11.07 -4.81
C PHE A 136 -6.95 10.55 -4.06
N PRO A 137 -8.19 11.00 -4.35
CA PRO A 137 -9.39 10.41 -3.73
C PRO A 137 -9.45 8.89 -3.86
N ARG A 138 -9.06 8.35 -5.02
CA ARG A 138 -8.98 6.90 -5.26
C ARG A 138 -7.87 6.24 -4.44
N LEU A 139 -6.66 6.81 -4.42
CA LEU A 139 -5.55 6.34 -3.59
C LEU A 139 -5.93 6.28 -2.11
N ILE A 140 -6.55 7.34 -1.59
CA ILE A 140 -7.00 7.45 -0.20
C ILE A 140 -7.98 6.33 0.13
N ALA A 141 -8.97 6.06 -0.74
CA ALA A 141 -9.92 4.97 -0.55
C ALA A 141 -9.22 3.59 -0.45
N GLU A 142 -8.16 3.35 -1.22
CA GLU A 142 -7.37 2.10 -1.11
C GLU A 142 -6.56 2.03 0.20
N VAL A 143 -6.01 3.16 0.68
CA VAL A 143 -5.34 3.25 1.99
C VAL A 143 -6.33 2.96 3.11
N GLU A 144 -7.52 3.56 3.08
CA GLU A 144 -8.56 3.32 4.07
C GLU A 144 -9.04 1.87 4.09
N ALA A 145 -9.09 1.22 2.93
CA ALA A 145 -9.42 -0.19 2.78
C ALA A 145 -8.25 -1.14 3.13
N GLY A 146 -7.06 -0.60 3.45
CA GLY A 146 -5.86 -1.39 3.76
C GLY A 146 -5.32 -2.20 2.57
N ARG A 147 -5.63 -1.79 1.33
CA ARG A 147 -5.25 -2.51 0.11
C ARG A 147 -3.88 -2.04 -0.39
N TRP A 148 -2.84 -2.39 0.36
CA TRP A 148 -1.48 -1.88 0.13
C TRP A 148 -0.91 -2.16 -1.27
N GLN A 149 -1.24 -3.31 -1.87
CA GLN A 149 -0.83 -3.61 -3.25
C GLN A 149 -1.48 -2.66 -4.27
N ALA A 150 -2.74 -2.25 -4.04
CA ALA A 150 -3.41 -1.27 -4.89
C ALA A 150 -2.81 0.13 -4.68
N VAL A 151 -2.49 0.48 -3.43
CA VAL A 151 -1.78 1.73 -3.10
C VAL A 151 -0.47 1.83 -3.88
N ASP A 152 0.37 0.79 -3.84
CA ASP A 152 1.63 0.75 -4.58
C ASP A 152 1.41 0.92 -6.09
N ALA A 153 0.39 0.25 -6.65
CA ALA A 153 0.07 0.39 -8.07
C ALA A 153 -0.42 1.81 -8.46
N TYR A 154 -1.08 2.54 -7.56
CA TYR A 154 -1.44 3.95 -7.79
C TYR A 154 -0.21 4.85 -7.70
N VAL A 155 0.71 4.60 -6.76
CA VAL A 155 1.99 5.31 -6.66
C VAL A 155 2.84 5.09 -7.91
N ASP A 156 2.95 3.85 -8.40
CA ASP A 156 3.65 3.52 -9.65
C ASP A 156 3.10 4.30 -10.84
N LYS A 157 1.76 4.39 -10.96
CA LYS A 157 1.12 5.15 -12.03
C LYS A 157 1.40 6.64 -11.91
N MET A 158 1.41 7.20 -10.70
CA MET A 158 1.77 8.61 -10.49
C MET A 158 3.25 8.86 -10.82
N LEU A 159 4.16 7.95 -10.47
CA LEU A 159 5.57 8.01 -10.85
C LEU A 159 5.74 7.95 -12.37
N GLN A 160 5.06 7.01 -13.04
CA GLN A 160 5.07 6.91 -14.51
C GLN A 160 4.53 8.19 -15.16
N TYR A 161 3.45 8.73 -14.63
CA TYR A 161 2.89 10.01 -15.06
C TYR A 161 3.89 11.15 -14.90
N GLN A 162 4.58 11.24 -13.76
CA GLN A 162 5.62 12.24 -13.53
C GLN A 162 6.79 12.08 -14.51
N CYS A 163 7.23 10.86 -14.80
CA CYS A 163 8.24 10.58 -15.80
C CYS A 163 7.80 11.01 -17.22
N GLN A 164 6.53 10.81 -17.56
CA GLN A 164 5.99 11.14 -18.88
C GLN A 164 5.84 12.66 -19.09
N PHE A 165 5.34 13.38 -18.07
CA PHE A 165 4.95 14.79 -18.22
C PHE A 165 5.87 15.78 -17.50
N GLY A 166 6.75 15.34 -16.60
CA GLY A 166 7.62 16.21 -15.80
C GLY A 166 8.88 16.71 -16.50
N GLY A 167 9.12 16.28 -17.75
CA GLY A 167 10.25 16.73 -18.55
C GLY A 167 11.60 16.36 -17.92
N HIS A 168 12.66 17.10 -18.25
CA HIS A 168 14.01 16.85 -17.71
C HIS A 168 14.10 17.00 -16.18
N GLN A 169 13.12 17.67 -15.55
CA GLN A 169 13.10 17.87 -14.10
C GLN A 169 12.56 16.65 -13.34
N ALA A 170 11.87 15.74 -14.02
CA ALA A 170 11.33 14.52 -13.43
C ALA A 170 12.17 13.27 -13.71
N SER A 171 13.41 13.42 -14.14
CA SER A 171 14.32 12.29 -14.29
C SER A 171 14.57 11.66 -12.91
N VAL A 172 13.81 10.61 -12.61
CA VAL A 172 14.11 9.70 -11.50
C VAL A 172 15.51 9.17 -11.77
N ALA A 173 16.43 9.45 -10.85
CA ALA A 173 17.77 8.89 -10.92
C ALA A 173 17.64 7.37 -10.74
N VAL A 174 17.63 6.62 -11.85
CA VAL A 174 17.80 5.17 -11.80
C VAL A 174 19.17 4.95 -11.18
N SER A 175 19.19 4.41 -9.97
CA SER A 175 20.44 4.17 -9.25
C SER A 175 21.30 3.22 -10.11
N PRO A 176 22.53 3.61 -10.50
CA PRO A 176 23.37 2.81 -11.41
C PRO A 176 23.56 1.36 -10.96
N SER A 177 23.49 1.11 -9.64
CA SER A 177 23.60 -0.20 -9.03
C SER A 177 22.50 -1.18 -9.46
N LEU A 178 21.24 -0.74 -9.63
CA LEU A 178 20.14 -1.62 -10.04
C LEU A 178 20.32 -2.13 -11.47
N LEU A 179 20.78 -1.27 -12.38
CA LEU A 179 21.11 -1.66 -13.75
C LEU A 179 22.26 -2.66 -13.78
N VAL A 180 23.26 -2.49 -12.92
CA VAL A 180 24.37 -3.45 -12.77
C VAL A 180 23.85 -4.80 -12.28
N TYR A 181 22.96 -4.84 -11.27
CA TYR A 181 22.39 -6.10 -10.79
C TYR A 181 21.53 -6.81 -11.84
N VAL A 182 20.70 -6.07 -12.57
CA VAL A 182 19.88 -6.64 -13.66
C VAL A 182 20.77 -7.17 -14.79
N ALA A 183 21.79 -6.43 -15.19
CA ALA A 183 22.75 -6.88 -16.20
C ALA A 183 23.53 -8.13 -15.75
N LEU A 184 23.98 -8.17 -14.48
CA LEU A 184 24.63 -9.34 -13.89
C LEU A 184 23.70 -10.55 -13.84
N PHE A 185 22.43 -10.36 -13.50
CA PHE A 185 21.43 -11.43 -13.49
C PHE A 185 21.26 -12.04 -14.89
N PHE A 186 21.06 -11.21 -15.92
CA PHE A 186 20.94 -11.70 -17.31
C PHE A 186 22.24 -12.36 -17.81
N LEU A 187 23.41 -11.85 -17.43
CA LEU A 187 24.69 -12.46 -17.75
C LEU A 187 24.83 -13.86 -17.11
N ILE A 188 24.46 -13.99 -15.83
CA ILE A 188 24.51 -15.28 -15.11
C ILE A 188 23.54 -16.27 -15.76
N VAL A 189 22.29 -15.87 -16.03
CA VAL A 189 21.30 -16.71 -16.72
C VAL A 189 21.82 -17.16 -18.10
N PHE A 190 22.44 -16.26 -18.87
CA PHE A 190 23.04 -16.57 -20.15
C PHE A 190 24.19 -17.57 -20.03
N LEU A 191 25.10 -17.39 -19.07
CA LEU A 191 26.23 -18.29 -18.84
C LEU A 191 25.78 -19.68 -18.39
N VAL A 192 24.80 -19.76 -17.49
CA VAL A 192 24.21 -21.03 -17.03
C VAL A 192 23.51 -21.72 -18.19
N SER A 193 22.67 -21.01 -18.94
CA SER A 193 22.00 -21.54 -20.14
C SER A 193 23.01 -22.09 -21.16
N ARG A 194 24.07 -21.35 -21.45
CA ARG A 194 25.15 -21.74 -22.36
C ARG A 194 25.95 -22.94 -21.84
N PHE A 195 26.24 -22.99 -20.54
CA PHE A 195 26.93 -24.12 -19.92
C PHE A 195 26.11 -25.40 -20.03
N PHE A 196 24.82 -25.34 -19.67
CA PHE A 196 23.89 -26.46 -19.83
C PHE A 196 23.77 -26.90 -21.28
N TYR A 197 23.68 -25.97 -22.24
CA TYR A 197 23.63 -26.30 -23.67
C TYR A 197 24.86 -27.09 -24.14
N ILE A 198 26.06 -26.69 -23.70
CA ILE A 198 27.32 -27.39 -24.05
C ILE A 198 27.39 -28.76 -23.36
N LEU A 199 26.91 -28.86 -22.11
CA LEU A 199 26.92 -30.10 -21.34
C LEU A 199 25.91 -31.13 -21.88
N LEU A 200 24.74 -30.69 -22.33
CA LEU A 200 23.67 -31.52 -22.90
C LEU A 200 23.92 -31.91 -24.36
N HIS A 201 24.72 -31.13 -25.09
CA HIS A 201 25.10 -31.42 -26.48
C HIS A 201 26.61 -31.52 -26.65
N PRO A 202 27.28 -32.53 -26.04
CA PRO A 202 28.67 -32.80 -26.37
C PRO A 202 28.73 -33.15 -27.87
N LYS A 203 29.50 -32.37 -28.64
CA LYS A 203 29.74 -32.66 -30.05
C LYS A 203 30.23 -34.10 -30.16
N ARG A 204 29.42 -35.00 -30.73
CA ARG A 204 29.89 -36.30 -31.20
C ARG A 204 30.98 -36.00 -32.23
N LYS A 205 32.24 -36.15 -31.83
CA LYS A 205 33.36 -36.14 -32.77
C LYS A 205 33.15 -37.33 -33.70
N LEU A 206 33.00 -37.07 -35.00
CA LEU A 206 33.24 -38.07 -36.05
C LEU A 206 34.70 -38.51 -35.98
#